data_AF-A0A536U4T0-F1
#
_entry.id   AF-A0A536U4T0-F1
#
_cell.length_a   1.000
_cell.length_b   1.000
_cell.length_c   1.000
_cell.angle_alpha   90.00
_cell.angle_beta   90.00
_cell.angle_gamma   90.00
#
_symmetry.space_group_name_H-M   'P 1'
#
loop_
_entity.id
_entity.type
_entity.pdbx_description
1 polymer ?
#
loop_
_entity_poly.entity_id
_entity_poly.type
_entity_poly.pdbx_seq_one_letter_code
_entity_poly.pdbx_strand_id
1 'polypeptide(L)'
;MSTIFLRALPLLIPALAAGCAGFSAINPGASARQVETLVGPPASVWKNADGSEVWEYPRGPLGVETYMVTLGSDHAVREVRQVLSDETISKLHVGMSRDEVRRLLGAPRDIGFSDSSDEEIWSWRYRDWGVRNMELYAQFDRRTGALKKVTRFQVDTSDGKRK
;
A
#
# COMPACT_ATOMS: atom_id res chain seq x y z
N MET A 1 18.92 -56.73 -22.30
CA MET A 1 18.52 -55.69 -21.33
C MET A 1 18.82 -54.33 -21.95
N SER A 2 17.80 -53.53 -22.24
CA SER A 2 17.94 -52.23 -22.91
C SER A 2 17.57 -51.13 -21.90
N THR A 3 18.48 -50.21 -21.62
CA THR A 3 18.28 -49.09 -20.69
C THR A 3 17.77 -47.85 -21.45
N ILE A 4 16.58 -47.39 -21.08
CA ILE A 4 15.94 -46.18 -21.61
C ILE A 4 16.44 -44.98 -20.80
N PHE A 5 17.13 -44.04 -21.44
CA PHE A 5 17.45 -42.74 -20.85
C PHE A 5 16.30 -41.75 -21.12
N LEU A 6 15.60 -41.33 -20.07
CA LEU A 6 14.58 -40.29 -20.13
C LEU A 6 15.27 -38.92 -20.21
N ARG A 7 15.17 -38.23 -21.36
CA ARG A 7 15.64 -36.86 -21.53
C ARG A 7 14.63 -35.90 -20.91
N ALA A 8 14.98 -35.30 -19.78
CA ALA A 8 14.21 -34.19 -19.20
C ALA A 8 14.47 -32.91 -20.02
N LEU A 9 13.41 -32.36 -20.62
CA LEU A 9 13.45 -31.09 -21.36
C LEU A 9 13.24 -29.94 -20.34
N PRO A 10 14.14 -28.95 -20.26
CA PRO A 10 13.99 -27.86 -19.29
C PRO A 10 12.86 -26.93 -19.72
N LEU A 11 11.88 -26.74 -18.84
CA LEU A 11 10.80 -25.78 -18.99
C LEU A 11 11.40 -24.37 -18.85
N LEU A 12 11.55 -23.66 -19.97
CA LEU A 12 12.05 -22.29 -20.00
C LEU A 12 10.94 -21.37 -19.44
N ILE A 13 11.04 -20.98 -18.17
CA ILE A 13 10.17 -19.97 -17.57
C ILE A 13 10.58 -18.61 -18.17
N PRO A 14 9.72 -17.92 -18.94
CA PRO A 14 10.05 -16.58 -19.42
C PRO A 14 10.10 -15.65 -18.22
N ALA A 15 11.31 -15.20 -17.87
CA ALA A 15 11.51 -14.14 -16.91
C ALA A 15 10.91 -12.85 -17.50
N LEU A 16 9.70 -12.48 -17.06
CA LEU A 16 9.20 -11.14 -17.31
C LEU A 16 10.13 -10.16 -16.60
N ALA A 17 11.02 -9.54 -17.38
CA ALA A 17 11.70 -8.32 -16.99
C ALA A 17 10.64 -7.21 -16.87
N ALA A 18 9.96 -7.16 -15.72
CA ALA A 18 9.22 -5.97 -15.33
C ALA A 18 10.27 -4.86 -15.18
N GLY A 19 10.25 -3.91 -16.12
CA GLY A 19 11.23 -2.82 -16.15
C GLY A 19 11.31 -2.11 -14.81
N CYS A 20 12.52 -1.77 -14.38
CA CYS A 20 12.82 -1.01 -13.16
C CYS A 20 12.31 0.45 -13.19
N ALA A 21 11.20 0.74 -13.88
CA ALA A 21 10.56 2.04 -13.86
C ALA A 21 9.61 2.10 -12.66
N GLY A 22 10.02 2.78 -11.60
CA GLY A 22 9.19 3.02 -10.42
C GLY A 22 8.11 4.09 -10.66
N PHE A 23 7.32 4.37 -9.63
CA PHE A 23 6.26 5.39 -9.66
C PHE A 23 6.75 6.80 -10.06
N SER A 24 8.03 7.11 -9.85
CA SER A 24 8.65 8.36 -10.27
C SER A 24 8.74 8.56 -11.79
N ALA A 25 8.59 7.49 -12.58
CA ALA A 25 8.59 7.55 -14.04
C ALA A 25 7.21 7.84 -14.65
N ILE A 26 6.14 7.88 -13.83
CA ILE A 26 4.79 8.17 -14.29
C ILE A 26 4.62 9.68 -14.40
N ASN A 27 4.45 10.17 -15.63
CA ASN A 27 4.23 11.59 -15.90
C ASN A 27 2.74 11.96 -15.77
N PRO A 28 2.41 13.20 -15.34
CA PRO A 28 1.08 13.76 -15.53
C PRO A 28 0.66 13.65 -17.01
N GLY A 29 -0.60 13.29 -17.25
CA GLY A 29 -1.16 13.04 -18.58
C GLY A 29 -0.90 11.63 -19.13
N ALA A 30 -0.10 10.78 -18.47
CA ALA A 30 0.04 9.39 -18.87
C ALA A 30 -1.32 8.67 -18.83
N SER A 31 -1.57 7.80 -19.79
CA SER A 31 -2.79 6.99 -19.80
C SER A 31 -2.76 5.90 -18.72
N ALA A 32 -3.93 5.47 -18.27
CA ALA A 32 -4.11 4.31 -17.40
C ALA A 32 -3.28 3.08 -17.88
N ARG A 33 -3.33 2.78 -19.19
CA ARG A 33 -2.56 1.66 -19.77
C ARG A 33 -1.04 1.82 -19.64
N GLN A 34 -0.52 3.05 -19.76
CA GLN A 34 0.90 3.31 -19.55
C GLN A 34 1.29 3.09 -18.09
N VAL A 35 0.44 3.49 -17.13
CA VAL A 35 0.66 3.20 -15.70
C VAL A 35 0.72 1.69 -15.48
N GLU A 36 -0.25 0.93 -15.98
CA GLU A 36 -0.25 -0.54 -15.81
C GLU A 36 0.96 -1.21 -16.46
N THR A 37 1.41 -0.70 -17.61
CA THR A 37 2.61 -1.21 -18.29
C THR A 37 3.88 -0.96 -17.46
N LEU A 38 3.94 0.15 -16.72
CA LEU A 38 5.10 0.52 -15.91
C LEU A 38 5.11 -0.19 -14.55
N VAL A 39 3.99 -0.17 -13.82
CA VAL A 39 3.93 -0.58 -12.41
C VAL A 39 2.99 -1.76 -12.13
N GLY A 40 2.37 -2.31 -13.17
CA GLY A 40 1.40 -3.39 -13.07
C GLY A 40 -0.03 -2.90 -12.76
N PRO A 41 -0.99 -3.83 -12.66
CA PRO A 41 -2.37 -3.48 -12.31
C PRO A 41 -2.45 -2.99 -10.86
N PRO A 42 -3.40 -2.08 -10.55
CA PRO A 42 -3.62 -1.63 -9.17
C PRO A 42 -4.18 -2.75 -8.30
N ALA A 43 -3.88 -2.70 -7.00
CA ALA A 43 -4.47 -3.62 -6.03
C ALA A 43 -5.93 -3.27 -5.72
N SER A 44 -6.29 -2.00 -5.82
CA SER A 44 -7.65 -1.51 -5.64
C SER A 44 -7.89 -0.26 -6.47
N VAL A 45 -9.13 -0.06 -6.90
CA VAL A 45 -9.57 1.11 -7.66
C VAL A 45 -10.75 1.74 -6.95
N TRP A 46 -10.65 3.03 -6.64
CA TRP A 46 -11.76 3.82 -6.14
C TRP A 46 -12.29 4.72 -7.23
N LYS A 47 -13.57 4.54 -7.54
CA LYS A 47 -14.27 5.39 -8.49
C LYS A 47 -14.93 6.54 -7.74
N ASN A 48 -14.86 7.73 -8.32
CA ASN A 48 -15.49 8.93 -7.81
C ASN A 48 -16.69 9.33 -8.66
N ALA A 49 -17.60 10.12 -8.09
CA ALA A 49 -18.81 10.55 -8.77
C ALA A 49 -18.55 11.48 -9.97
N ASP A 50 -17.41 12.18 -9.97
CA ASP A 50 -16.97 13.04 -11.09
C ASP A 50 -16.32 12.25 -12.25
N GLY A 51 -16.29 10.92 -12.15
CA GLY A 51 -15.68 10.03 -13.13
C GLY A 51 -14.16 9.85 -12.94
N SER A 52 -13.53 10.54 -12.00
CA SER A 52 -12.13 10.30 -11.65
C SER A 52 -11.98 8.95 -10.92
N GLU A 53 -10.75 8.41 -10.97
CA GLU A 53 -10.39 7.19 -10.27
C GLU A 53 -9.13 7.39 -9.44
N VAL A 54 -9.04 6.71 -8.31
CA VAL A 54 -7.80 6.60 -7.53
C VAL A 54 -7.40 5.14 -7.50
N TRP A 55 -6.23 4.86 -8.04
CA TRP A 55 -5.64 3.53 -8.12
C TRP A 55 -4.63 3.33 -6.99
N GLU A 56 -4.82 2.28 -6.21
CA GLU A 56 -4.04 1.99 -5.02
C GLU A 56 -2.97 0.92 -5.30
N TYR A 57 -1.73 1.19 -4.87
CA TYR A 57 -0.57 0.33 -5.06
C TYR A 57 0.23 0.15 -3.75
N PRO A 58 -0.15 -0.78 -2.87
CA PRO A 58 0.67 -1.19 -1.74
C PRO A 58 1.95 -1.87 -2.20
N ARG A 59 3.10 -1.59 -1.58
CA ARG A 59 4.40 -2.20 -1.93
C ARG A 59 4.65 -3.55 -1.23
N GLY A 60 3.60 -4.34 -1.07
CA GLY A 60 3.62 -5.70 -0.53
C GLY A 60 3.50 -5.79 1.00
N PRO A 61 3.43 -7.01 1.56
CA PRO A 61 3.16 -7.24 3.00
C PRO A 61 4.23 -6.70 3.95
N LEU A 62 5.46 -6.49 3.47
CA LEU A 62 6.55 -5.86 4.23
C LEU A 62 6.85 -4.44 3.73
N GLY A 63 6.01 -3.91 2.85
CA GLY A 63 6.15 -2.59 2.25
C GLY A 63 6.00 -1.48 3.28
N VAL A 64 6.76 -0.41 3.09
CA VAL A 64 6.72 0.84 3.88
C VAL A 64 6.17 2.01 3.06
N GLU A 65 5.61 1.68 1.89
CA GLU A 65 5.11 2.63 0.90
C GLU A 65 3.80 2.10 0.32
N THR A 66 2.85 3.01 0.16
CA THR A 66 1.66 2.83 -0.64
C THR A 66 1.60 4.00 -1.61
N TYR A 67 1.43 3.71 -2.89
CA TYR A 67 1.24 4.75 -3.90
C TYR A 67 -0.23 4.85 -4.28
N MET A 68 -0.71 6.06 -4.48
CA MET A 68 -2.01 6.35 -5.07
C MET A 68 -1.80 7.12 -6.37
N VAL A 69 -2.40 6.62 -7.44
CA VAL A 69 -2.40 7.28 -8.75
C VAL A 69 -3.81 7.79 -9.01
N THR A 70 -3.96 9.12 -9.08
CA THR A 70 -5.24 9.77 -9.42
C THR A 70 -5.33 9.89 -10.93
N LEU A 71 -6.38 9.34 -11.52
CA LEU A 71 -6.74 9.49 -12.93
C LEU A 71 -7.96 10.42 -13.04
N GLY A 72 -7.96 11.30 -14.04
CA GLY A 72 -9.14 12.10 -14.38
C GLY A 72 -10.23 11.25 -15.04
N SER A 73 -11.37 11.87 -15.33
CA SER A 73 -12.48 11.25 -16.08
C SER A 73 -12.12 10.88 -17.53
N ASP A 74 -11.00 11.39 -18.04
CA ASP A 74 -10.36 11.01 -19.30
C ASP A 74 -9.36 9.85 -19.18
N HIS A 75 -9.28 9.22 -17.99
CA HIS A 75 -8.33 8.15 -17.66
C HIS A 75 -6.85 8.54 -17.84
N ALA A 76 -6.54 9.84 -17.75
CA ALA A 76 -5.19 10.37 -17.75
C ALA A 76 -4.73 10.71 -16.33
N VAL A 77 -3.46 10.43 -16.02
CA VAL A 77 -2.85 10.69 -14.71
C VAL A 77 -2.89 12.18 -14.39
N ARG A 78 -3.45 12.49 -13.22
CA ARG A 78 -3.41 13.82 -12.61
C ARG A 78 -2.34 13.90 -11.55
N GLU A 79 -2.14 12.82 -10.80
CA GLU A 79 -1.27 12.83 -9.64
C GLU A 79 -0.77 11.43 -9.29
N VAL A 80 0.44 11.37 -8.74
CA VAL A 80 1.02 10.17 -8.12
C VAL A 80 1.55 10.56 -6.75
N ARG A 81 1.05 9.92 -5.69
CA ARG A 81 1.47 10.19 -4.31
C ARG A 81 1.93 8.94 -3.60
N GLN A 82 3.07 9.01 -2.89
CA GLN A 82 3.37 8.09 -1.79
C GLN A 82 2.61 8.60 -0.55
N VAL A 83 1.68 7.81 -0.02
CA VAL A 83 0.73 8.28 0.99
C VAL A 83 1.08 7.87 2.43
N LEU A 84 2.04 6.96 2.61
CA LEU A 84 2.54 6.61 3.94
C LEU A 84 3.67 7.56 4.33
N SER A 85 3.30 8.83 4.52
CA SER A 85 4.17 9.98 4.79
C SER A 85 3.66 10.79 5.97
N ASP A 86 4.56 11.52 6.66
CA ASP A 86 4.17 12.34 7.81
C ASP A 86 3.09 13.37 7.46
N GLU A 87 3.22 14.01 6.29
CA GLU A 87 2.24 14.95 5.77
C GLU A 87 0.83 14.33 5.68
N THR A 88 0.70 13.13 5.11
CA THR A 88 -0.60 12.48 4.97
C THR A 88 -1.13 11.97 6.30
N ILE A 89 -0.27 11.39 7.14
CA ILE A 89 -0.67 10.85 8.44
C ILE A 89 -1.10 12.00 9.37
N SER A 90 -0.54 13.21 9.23
CA SER A 90 -0.97 14.40 10.00
C SER A 90 -2.40 14.85 9.70
N LYS A 91 -2.97 14.44 8.55
CA LYS A 91 -4.35 14.75 8.17
C LYS A 91 -5.37 13.89 8.91
N LEU A 92 -4.93 12.79 9.56
CA LEU A 92 -5.80 11.96 10.38
C LEU A 92 -6.24 12.71 11.64
N HIS A 93 -7.53 12.62 11.96
CA HIS A 93 -8.06 13.14 13.22
C HIS A 93 -9.20 12.27 13.75
N VAL A 94 -9.43 12.37 15.06
CA VAL A 94 -10.54 11.67 15.74
C VAL A 94 -11.87 11.97 15.04
N GLY A 95 -12.71 10.95 14.93
CA GLY A 95 -14.02 11.04 14.28
C GLY A 95 -14.03 10.63 12.80
N MET A 96 -12.88 10.57 12.12
CA MET A 96 -12.81 10.07 10.74
C MET A 96 -13.35 8.64 10.65
N SER A 97 -14.11 8.35 9.61
CA SER A 97 -14.55 7.00 9.26
C SER A 97 -13.40 6.14 8.74
N ARG A 98 -13.59 4.82 8.79
CA ARG A 98 -12.72 3.84 8.13
C ARG A 98 -12.41 4.18 6.68
N ASP A 99 -13.43 4.60 5.93
CA ASP A 99 -13.29 4.94 4.51
C ASP A 99 -12.45 6.21 4.32
N GLU A 100 -12.63 7.24 5.14
CA GLU A 100 -11.79 8.45 5.09
C GLU A 100 -10.31 8.11 5.37
N VAL A 101 -10.05 7.22 6.34
CA VAL A 101 -8.68 6.77 6.61
C VAL A 101 -8.13 5.92 5.45
N ARG A 102 -8.92 5.01 4.87
CA ARG A 102 -8.51 4.26 3.66
C ARG A 102 -8.16 5.22 2.54
N ARG A 103 -9.01 6.23 2.27
CA ARG A 103 -8.81 7.23 1.22
C ARG A 103 -7.51 8.01 1.35
N LEU A 104 -7.01 8.17 2.58
CA LEU A 104 -5.74 8.82 2.83
C LEU A 104 -4.54 7.86 2.74
N LEU A 105 -4.59 6.68 3.37
CA LEU A 105 -3.40 5.86 3.58
C LEU A 105 -3.32 4.58 2.74
N GLY A 106 -4.42 4.19 2.10
CA GLY A 106 -4.51 2.92 1.41
C GLY A 106 -4.61 1.72 2.36
N ALA A 107 -4.40 0.53 1.78
CA ALA A 107 -4.38 -0.80 2.38
C ALA A 107 -3.80 -0.85 3.79
N PRO A 108 -4.52 -1.08 4.92
CA PRO A 108 -3.80 -1.49 6.10
C PRO A 108 -3.11 -2.82 5.83
N ARG A 109 -1.95 -3.00 6.45
CA ARG A 109 -1.19 -4.26 6.41
C ARG A 109 -1.96 -5.33 7.18
N ASP A 110 -2.35 -5.02 8.41
CA ASP A 110 -3.10 -5.92 9.27
C ASP A 110 -4.33 -5.20 9.84
N ILE A 111 -5.38 -5.99 10.08
CA ILE A 111 -6.58 -5.60 10.80
C ILE A 111 -6.68 -6.53 12.01
N GLY A 112 -6.56 -5.97 13.20
CA GLY A 112 -6.73 -6.65 14.47
C GLY A 112 -7.95 -6.15 15.23
N PHE A 113 -8.30 -6.86 16.30
CA PHE A 113 -9.40 -6.49 17.19
C PHE A 113 -8.96 -6.62 18.64
N SER A 114 -9.42 -5.69 19.48
CA SER A 114 -9.24 -5.72 20.92
C SER A 114 -10.57 -6.01 21.59
N ASP A 115 -10.71 -7.20 22.18
CA ASP A 115 -11.94 -7.61 22.85
C ASP A 115 -12.23 -6.81 24.12
N SER A 116 -11.18 -6.34 24.80
CA SER A 116 -11.31 -5.60 26.07
C SER A 116 -11.74 -4.15 25.88
N SER A 117 -11.44 -3.54 24.74
CA SER A 117 -11.80 -2.15 24.41
C SER A 117 -12.86 -2.02 23.33
N ASP A 118 -13.32 -3.14 22.75
CA ASP A 118 -14.22 -3.21 21.58
C ASP A 118 -13.75 -2.31 20.42
N GLU A 119 -12.47 -2.44 20.09
CA GLU A 119 -11.79 -1.62 19.07
C GLU A 119 -11.29 -2.47 17.91
N GLU A 120 -11.39 -1.91 16.71
CA GLU A 120 -10.75 -2.43 15.51
C GLU A 120 -9.46 -1.65 15.27
N ILE A 121 -8.36 -2.34 15.01
CA ILE A 121 -7.02 -1.76 14.96
C ILE A 121 -6.44 -2.04 13.59
N TRP A 122 -6.16 -0.98 12.83
CA TRP A 122 -5.49 -1.05 11.54
C TRP A 122 -4.04 -0.66 11.69
N SER A 123 -3.14 -1.41 11.05
CA SER A 123 -1.70 -1.14 11.11
C SER A 123 -1.09 -0.89 9.73
N TRP A 124 -0.08 -0.02 9.69
CA TRP A 124 0.81 0.17 8.55
C TRP A 124 2.25 0.24 9.04
N ARG A 125 3.18 -0.06 8.13
CA ARG A 125 4.61 0.26 8.30
C ARG A 125 4.93 1.42 7.38
N TYR A 126 5.77 2.34 7.82
CA TYR A 126 6.23 3.44 6.98
C TYR A 126 7.65 3.86 7.33
N ARG A 127 8.26 4.70 6.49
CA ARG A 127 9.56 5.31 6.79
C ARG A 127 9.43 6.79 7.06
N ASP A 128 9.74 7.19 8.29
CA ASP A 128 9.84 8.60 8.64
C ASP A 128 11.21 9.17 8.24
N TRP A 129 11.20 10.36 7.64
CA TRP A 129 12.34 10.99 6.94
C TRP A 129 13.12 10.04 6.02
N GLY A 130 12.45 9.04 5.45
CA GLY A 130 13.04 8.05 4.53
C GLY A 130 13.97 7.01 5.17
N VAL A 131 14.25 7.10 6.49
CA VAL A 131 15.26 6.27 7.15
C VAL A 131 14.77 5.56 8.42
N ARG A 132 13.80 6.13 9.14
CA ARG A 132 13.32 5.54 10.39
C ARG A 132 12.15 4.61 10.11
N ASN A 133 12.29 3.33 10.44
CA ASN A 133 11.18 2.39 10.31
C ASN A 133 10.18 2.65 11.43
N MET A 134 8.93 2.85 11.05
CA MET A 134 7.84 3.18 11.95
C MET A 134 6.68 2.21 11.74
N GLU A 135 5.92 1.99 12.81
CA GLU A 135 4.58 1.40 12.77
C GLU A 135 3.55 2.45 13.14
N LEU A 136 2.48 2.48 12.35
CA LEU A 136 1.32 3.34 12.54
C LEU A 136 0.13 2.46 12.90
N TYR A 137 -0.60 2.84 13.94
CA TYR A 137 -1.81 2.17 14.41
C TYR A 137 -2.98 3.15 14.44
N ALA A 138 -4.03 2.87 13.68
CA ALA A 138 -5.31 3.56 13.75
C ALA A 138 -6.32 2.67 14.49
N GLN A 139 -6.81 3.13 15.64
CA GLN A 139 -7.82 2.44 16.44
C GLN A 139 -9.19 3.06 16.18
N PHE A 140 -10.15 2.24 15.78
CA PHE A 140 -11.53 2.63 15.51
C PHE A 140 -12.46 2.06 16.59
N ASP A 141 -13.46 2.86 16.97
CA ASP A 141 -14.61 2.35 17.71
C ASP A 141 -15.32 1.31 16.84
N ARG A 142 -15.46 0.07 17.30
CA ARG A 142 -15.95 -0.99 16.43
C ARG A 142 -17.41 -0.79 16.01
N ARG A 143 -18.24 -0.29 16.94
CA ARG A 143 -19.67 -0.05 16.75
C ARG A 143 -19.96 1.07 15.77
N THR A 144 -19.29 2.21 15.90
CA THR A 144 -19.54 3.41 15.09
C THR A 144 -18.63 3.51 13.87
N GLY A 145 -17.45 2.88 13.93
CA GLY A 145 -16.42 2.99 12.89
C GLY A 145 -15.62 4.29 12.89
N ALA A 146 -15.76 5.10 13.93
CA ALA A 146 -15.05 6.36 14.07
C ALA A 146 -13.62 6.12 14.60
N LEU A 147 -12.65 6.81 14.02
CA LEU A 147 -11.26 6.83 14.45
C LEU A 147 -11.19 7.43 15.86
N LYS A 148 -10.70 6.67 16.83
CA LYS A 148 -10.54 7.08 18.23
C LYS A 148 -9.12 7.57 18.52
N LYS A 149 -8.13 6.91 17.92
CA LYS A 149 -6.73 7.15 18.26
C LYS A 149 -5.80 6.76 17.13
N VAL A 150 -4.74 7.57 16.98
CA VAL A 150 -3.60 7.29 16.10
C VAL A 150 -2.36 7.18 16.98
N THR A 151 -1.62 6.08 16.87
CA THR A 151 -0.36 5.87 17.59
C THR A 151 0.74 5.55 16.59
N ARG A 152 1.96 6.03 16.86
CA ARG A 152 3.15 5.77 16.04
C ARG A 152 4.27 5.22 16.94
N PHE A 153 4.95 4.18 16.49
CA PHE A 153 6.09 3.59 17.20
C PHE A 153 7.28 3.47 16.26
N GLN A 154 8.46 3.88 16.72
CA GLN A 154 9.69 3.55 16.00
C GLN A 154 10.02 2.07 16.24
N VAL A 155 10.28 1.34 15.16
CA VAL A 155 10.72 -0.05 15.23
C VAL A 155 12.23 -0.04 15.36
N ASP A 156 12.72 -0.14 16.59
CA ASP A 156 14.15 -0.30 16.85
C ASP A 156 14.60 -1.72 16.49
N THR A 157 15.51 -1.84 15.53
CA THR A 157 16.14 -3.11 15.15
C THR A 157 17.09 -3.67 16.23
N SER A 158 17.13 -3.07 17.43
CA SER A 158 18.08 -3.39 18.50
C SER A 158 17.70 -4.57 19.39
N ASP A 159 16.59 -5.27 19.13
CA ASP A 159 16.16 -6.41 19.97
C ASP A 159 16.95 -7.72 19.70
N GLY A 160 18.12 -7.60 19.05
CA GLY A 160 19.05 -8.70 18.78
C GLY A 160 20.15 -8.91 19.83
N LYS A 161 20.15 -8.18 20.96
CA LYS A 161 21.10 -8.42 22.05
C LYS A 161 20.44 -8.36 23.42
N ARG A 162 19.69 -9.40 23.76
CA ARG A 162 19.68 -9.94 25.12
C ARG A 162 20.38 -11.30 25.10
N LYS A 163 21.66 -11.30 25.48
CA LYS A 163 22.32 -12.45 26.11
C LYS A 163 22.39 -12.18 27.59
#